data_AF-A0A962IHN4-F1
#
_entry.id   AF-A0A962IHN4-F1
#
_cell.length_a   1.000
_cell.length_b   1.000
_cell.length_c   1.000
_cell.angle_alpha   90.00
_cell.angle_beta   90.00
_cell.angle_gamma   90.00
#
_symmetry.space_group_name_H-M   'P 1'
#
loop_
_entity.id
_entity.type
_entity.pdbx_description
1 polymer ?
#
loop_
_entity_poly.entity_id
_entity_poly.type
_entity_poly.pdbx_seq_one_letter_code
_entity_poly.pdbx_strand_id
1 'polypeptide(L)'
;MNKRDVTAPAPTLTIEDQLALQQLNADFAYYLDHHQVDALVSLFSEDAYYRHGERISTGRAAIEALFRGRSAAGDRVARHMISGLRLA
;
A
#
# COMPACT_ATOMS: atom_id res chain seq x y z
N MET A 1 10.73 -18.65 29.53
CA MET A 1 9.58 -18.33 28.64
C MET A 1 9.35 -16.82 28.77
N ASN A 2 10.02 -16.01 27.94
CA ASN A 2 10.07 -14.56 28.11
C ASN A 2 8.83 -13.91 27.47
N LYS A 3 7.91 -13.40 28.29
CA LYS A 3 6.78 -12.58 27.84
C LYS A 3 7.37 -11.25 27.37
N ARG A 4 7.27 -10.95 26.07
CA ARG A 4 7.58 -9.60 25.58
C ARG A 4 6.61 -8.64 26.28
N ASP A 5 7.17 -7.76 27.08
CA ASP A 5 6.48 -6.67 27.75
C ASP A 5 6.01 -5.69 26.66
N VAL A 6 4.71 -5.71 26.35
CA VAL A 6 4.06 -4.81 25.37
C VAL A 6 3.34 -3.73 26.18
N THR A 7 4.10 -2.81 26.78
CA THR A 7 3.58 -1.75 27.66
C THR A 7 3.98 -0.34 27.24
N ALA A 8 4.50 -0.16 26.02
CA ALA A 8 4.60 1.17 25.45
C ALA A 8 3.20 1.61 24.97
N PRO A 9 2.68 2.78 25.38
CA PRO A 9 1.46 3.33 24.78
C PRO A 9 1.70 3.50 23.27
N ALA A 10 0.67 3.23 22.47
CA ALA A 10 0.72 3.50 21.04
C ALA A 10 1.15 4.97 20.83
N PRO A 11 2.03 5.25 19.85
CA PRO A 11 2.45 6.61 19.60
C PRO A 11 1.23 7.49 19.32
N THR A 12 1.17 8.66 19.94
CA THR A 12 0.15 9.66 19.62
C THR A 12 0.37 10.09 18.18
N LEU A 13 -0.56 9.71 17.29
CA LEU A 13 -0.53 10.13 15.89
C LEU A 13 -0.90 11.60 15.79
N THR A 14 -0.17 12.34 14.96
CA THR A 14 -0.42 13.76 14.73
C THR A 14 -1.36 13.98 13.54
N ILE A 15 -1.77 15.24 13.34
CA ILE A 15 -2.52 15.63 12.14
C ILE A 15 -1.67 15.43 10.89
N GLU A 16 -0.36 15.72 10.98
CA GLU A 16 0.60 15.53 9.91
C GLU A 16 0.70 14.05 9.51
N ASP A 17 0.72 13.13 10.48
CA ASP A 17 0.68 11.68 10.20
C ASP A 17 -0.59 11.31 9.45
N GLN A 18 -1.73 11.84 9.88
CA GLN A 18 -3.01 11.57 9.21
C GLN A 18 -3.02 12.09 7.77
N LEU A 19 -2.53 13.31 7.53
CA LEU A 19 -2.44 13.87 6.18
C LEU A 19 -1.46 13.09 5.30
N ALA A 20 -0.31 12.67 5.85
CA ALA A 20 0.67 11.86 5.14
C ALA A 20 0.07 10.50 4.72
N LEU A 21 -0.71 9.86 5.59
CA LEU A 21 -1.38 8.60 5.28
C LEU A 21 -2.50 8.80 4.24
N GLN A 22 -3.24 9.90 4.29
CA GLN A 22 -4.22 10.23 3.24
C GLN A 22 -3.55 10.43 1.90
N GLN A 23 -2.43 11.16 1.86
CA GLN A 23 -1.65 11.38 0.64
C GLN A 23 -1.10 10.07 0.09
N LEU A 24 -0.52 9.20 0.93
CA LEU A 24 -0.03 7.88 0.53
C LEU A 24 -1.11 7.04 -0.15
N ASN A 25 -2.32 7.05 0.39
CA ASN A 25 -3.46 6.34 -0.22
C ASN A 25 -3.90 6.98 -1.54
N ALA A 26 -3.93 8.31 -1.63
CA ALA A 26 -4.25 9.01 -2.86
C ALA A 26 -3.22 8.71 -3.98
N ASP A 27 -1.93 8.70 -3.63
CA ASP A 27 -0.84 8.36 -4.54
C ASP A 27 -0.95 6.91 -5.02
N PHE A 28 -1.24 5.96 -4.11
CA PHE A 28 -1.49 4.57 -4.48
C PHE A 28 -2.61 4.43 -5.52
N ALA A 29 -3.78 5.06 -5.26
CA ALA A 29 -4.91 5.05 -6.18
C ALA A 29 -4.54 5.66 -7.53
N TYR A 30 -3.92 6.84 -7.50
CA TYR A 30 -3.52 7.56 -8.71
C TYR A 30 -2.54 6.76 -9.57
N TYR A 31 -1.46 6.24 -8.99
CA TYR A 31 -0.46 5.48 -9.74
C TYR A 31 -1.03 4.18 -10.31
N LEU A 32 -1.92 3.52 -9.57
CA LEU A 32 -2.60 2.32 -10.04
C LEU A 32 -3.57 2.60 -11.21
N ASP A 33 -4.33 3.69 -11.13
CA ASP A 33 -5.30 4.08 -12.16
C ASP A 33 -4.65 4.54 -13.47
N HIS A 34 -3.43 5.10 -13.38
CA HIS A 34 -2.70 5.67 -14.51
C HIS A 34 -1.54 4.78 -15.00
N HIS A 35 -1.49 3.51 -14.58
CA HIS A 35 -0.45 2.54 -14.99
C HIS A 35 1.00 2.99 -14.69
N GLN A 36 1.19 3.81 -13.65
CA GLN A 36 2.51 4.28 -13.23
C GLN A 36 3.17 3.27 -12.29
N VAL A 37 3.54 2.10 -12.84
CA VAL A 37 3.99 0.93 -12.06
C VAL A 37 5.22 1.23 -11.20
N ASP A 38 6.20 1.96 -11.74
CA ASP A 38 7.44 2.25 -10.99
C ASP A 38 7.15 3.10 -9.74
N ALA A 39 6.34 4.15 -9.90
CA ALA A 39 5.91 5.00 -8.79
C ALA A 39 5.05 4.21 -7.78
N LEU A 40 4.11 3.39 -8.27
CA LEU A 40 3.27 2.54 -7.43
C LEU A 40 4.11 1.57 -6.56
N VAL A 41 5.08 0.89 -7.17
CA VAL A 41 5.94 -0.09 -6.49
C VAL A 41 6.86 0.58 -5.47
N SER A 42 7.25 1.84 -5.69
CA SER A 42 8.07 2.61 -4.74
C SER A 42 7.37 2.87 -3.40
N LEU A 43 6.03 2.85 -3.37
CA LEU A 43 5.25 3.03 -2.13
C LEU A 43 5.35 1.84 -1.17
N PHE A 44 5.81 0.68 -1.65
CA PHE A 44 5.91 -0.54 -0.85
C PHE A 44 7.27 -0.67 -0.18
N SER A 45 7.30 -1.20 1.05
CA SER A 45 8.54 -1.63 1.70
C SER A 45 9.19 -2.80 0.95
N GLU A 46 10.48 -3.03 1.19
CA GLU A 46 11.23 -4.11 0.54
C GLU A 46 10.66 -5.50 0.84
N ASP A 47 10.13 -5.67 2.06
CA ASP A 47 9.56 -6.89 2.63
C ASP A 47 8.02 -6.92 2.60
N ALA A 48 7.38 -6.02 1.84
CA ALA A 48 5.94 -5.85 1.84
C ALA A 48 5.16 -7.15 1.60
N TYR A 49 4.14 -7.39 2.42
CA TYR A 49 3.20 -8.49 2.25
C TYR A 49 1.91 -7.97 1.64
N TYR A 50 1.70 -8.21 0.35
CA TYR A 50 0.52 -7.74 -0.38
C TYR A 50 -0.43 -8.91 -0.68
N ARG A 51 -1.68 -8.80 -0.22
CA ARG A 51 -2.71 -9.84 -0.41
C ARG A 51 -3.93 -9.27 -1.11
N HIS A 52 -4.40 -9.97 -2.15
CA HIS A 52 -5.64 -9.66 -2.84
C HIS A 52 -6.42 -10.96 -3.10
N GLY A 53 -7.41 -11.25 -2.24
CA GLY A 53 -8.09 -12.54 -2.21
C GLY A 53 -7.14 -13.66 -1.75
N GLU A 54 -7.03 -14.72 -2.53
CA GLU A 54 -6.11 -15.84 -2.28
C GLU A 54 -4.68 -15.55 -2.76
N ARG A 55 -4.50 -14.56 -3.65
CA ARG A 55 -3.17 -14.21 -4.16
C ARG A 55 -2.38 -13.45 -3.11
N ILE A 56 -1.14 -13.87 -2.93
CA ILE A 56 -0.14 -13.24 -2.06
C ILE A 56 1.09 -12.91 -2.90
N SER A 57 1.60 -11.69 -2.74
CA SER A 57 2.87 -11.23 -3.30
C SER A 57 3.73 -10.72 -2.15
N THR A 58 4.91 -11.30 -1.97
CA THR A 58 5.82 -10.97 -0.87
C THR A 58 7.08 -10.31 -1.42
N GLY A 59 7.39 -9.13 -0.89
CA GLY A 59 8.50 -8.29 -1.28
C GLY A 59 8.21 -7.45 -2.53
N ARG A 60 8.96 -6.36 -2.64
CA ARG A 60 8.77 -5.34 -3.70
C ARG A 60 8.86 -5.93 -5.11
N ALA A 61 9.80 -6.85 -5.36
CA ALA A 61 9.98 -7.48 -6.67
C ALA A 61 8.77 -8.32 -7.11
N ALA A 62 8.13 -9.06 -6.20
CA ALA A 62 6.94 -9.85 -6.51
C ALA A 62 5.73 -8.95 -6.80
N ILE A 63 5.62 -7.83 -6.08
CA ILE A 63 4.58 -6.82 -6.27
C ILE A 63 4.77 -6.10 -7.61
N GLU A 64 6.00 -5.79 -7.99
CA GLU A 64 6.32 -5.23 -9.31
C GLU A 64 5.89 -6.16 -10.43
N ALA A 65 6.27 -7.45 -10.37
CA ALA A 65 5.86 -8.43 -11.36
C ALA A 65 4.33 -8.54 -11.49
N LEU A 66 3.61 -8.45 -10.36
CA LEU A 66 2.15 -8.42 -10.34
C LEU A 66 1.58 -7.21 -11.11
N PHE A 67 2.06 -6.01 -10.81
CA PHE A 67 1.51 -4.80 -11.43
C PHE A 67 1.94 -4.64 -12.90
N ARG A 68 3.14 -5.06 -13.27
CA ARG A 68 3.56 -5.13 -14.68
C ARG A 68 2.72 -6.13 -15.47
N GLY A 69 2.49 -7.33 -14.91
CA GLY A 69 1.62 -8.33 -15.54
C GLY A 69 0.18 -7.82 -15.70
N ARG A 70 -0.30 -7.06 -14.70
CA ARG A 70 -1.61 -6.39 -14.77
C ARG A 70 -1.68 -5.36 -15.91
N SER A 71 -0.69 -4.47 -16.04
CA SER A 71 -0.68 -3.45 -17.10
C SER A 71 -0.46 -4.05 -18.49
N ALA A 72 0.31 -5.14 -18.60
CA ALA A 72 0.54 -5.85 -19.86
C ALA A 72 -0.69 -6.62 -20.37
N ALA A 73 -1.65 -6.95 -19.51
CA ALA A 73 -2.86 -7.70 -19.86
C ALA A 73 -3.92 -6.88 -20.64
N GLY A 74 -3.62 -5.62 -20.97
CA GLY A 74 -4.44 -4.74 -21.78
C GLY A 74 -4.86 -3.46 -21.06
N ASP A 75 -5.31 -2.47 -21.84
CA ASP A 75 -5.71 -1.17 -21.33
C ASP A 75 -6.91 -1.31 -20.38
N ARG A 76 -6.67 -1.02 -19.11
CA ARG A 76 -7.71 -0.95 -18.09
C ARG A 76 -7.88 0.50 -17.68
N VAL A 77 -9.11 1.01 -17.79
CA VAL A 77 -9.49 2.28 -17.17
C VAL A 77 -10.13 1.96 -15.83
N ALA A 78 -9.56 2.52 -14.76
CA ALA A 78 -10.08 2.39 -13.41
C ALA A 78 -10.06 3.75 -12.71
N ARG A 79 -10.87 3.86 -11.65
CA ARG A 79 -10.82 4.99 -10.71
C ARG A 79 -11.08 4.46 -9.31
N HIS A 80 -10.07 4.46 -8.47
CA HIS A 80 -10.20 4.04 -7.08
C HIS A 80 -10.71 5.21 -6.23
N MET A 81 -11.77 4.96 -5.46
CA MET A 81 -12.26 5.89 -4.45
C MET A 81 -11.80 5.42 -3.07
N ILE A 82 -11.06 6.26 -2.36
CA ILE A 82 -10.61 5.99 -0.99
C ILE A 82 -11.25 7.02 -0.06
N SER A 83 -11.88 6.54 1.01
CA SER A 83 -12.63 7.33 1.98
C SER A 83 -12.62 6.63 3.34
N GLY A 84 -12.88 7.39 4.41
CA GLY A 84 -13.05 6.82 5.75
C GLY A 84 -11.75 6.34 6.40
N LEU A 85 -10.60 6.97 6.09
CA LEU A 85 -9.34 6.68 6.79
C LEU A 85 -9.53 6.88 8.30
N ARG A 86 -9.25 5.82 9.06
CA ARG A 86 -9.32 5.82 10.52
C ARG A 86 -8.01 5.29 11.08
N LEU A 87 -7.46 6.05 12.02
CA LEU A 87 -6.29 5.69 12.80
C LEU A 87 -6.78 5.28 14.20
N ALA A 88 -6.22 4.21 14.76
CA ALA A 88 -6.64 3.62 16.03
C ALA A 88 -5.64 3.92 17.15
#